data_AF-A0A1E1WUE4-F1
#
_entry.id   AF-A0A1E1WUE4-F1
#
_cell.length_a   1.000
_cell.length_b   1.000
_cell.length_c   1.000
_cell.angle_alpha   90.00
_cell.angle_beta   90.00
_cell.angle_gamma   90.00
#
_symmetry.space_group_name_H-M   'P 1'
#
loop_
_entity.id
_entity.type
_entity.pdbx_description
1 polymer ?
#
loop_
_entity_poly.entity_id
_entity_poly.type
_entity_poly.pdbx_seq_one_letter_code
_entity_poly.pdbx_strand_id
1 'polypeptide(L)'
;FAIYDSESRQPLLEAYHENACMSMAAGYMSHDARNTQSTRLNTYLPNSRNLIRITDREARRRYLRTSRLQVVTFLSELPKTKHDLMGFAVDLIVFTPQMITLSMNGVFIETHTTDNPTRSFHRTFVIVPNNNGGFCIVNDMLFVTNASKDQESKAFAGADTTPAAAPAAPAAPVAPAIPAGEDQQKQLLALLSQQTGMNEHWSVNCLQETGWDLQRALFIFNQLHSEGKIPPDAFVK
;
A
#
# COMPACT_ATOMS: atom_id res chain seq x y z
N PHE A 1 -1.06 -1.22 1.07
CA PHE A 1 -0.13 -0.73 2.10
C PHE A 1 -0.81 -0.04 3.28
N ALA A 2 -1.97 0.63 3.12
CA ALA A 2 -2.74 1.15 4.26
C ALA A 2 -2.97 0.11 5.38
N ILE A 3 -3.43 -1.10 5.03
CA ILE A 3 -3.56 -2.21 6.00
C ILE A 3 -2.19 -2.67 6.52
N TYR A 4 -1.17 -2.71 5.66
CA TYR A 4 0.17 -3.20 6.00
C TYR A 4 0.86 -2.34 7.07
N ASP A 5 0.63 -1.03 7.02
CA ASP A 5 1.19 -0.03 7.94
C ASP A 5 0.28 0.25 9.13
N SER A 6 -0.89 -0.40 9.21
CA SER A 6 -1.78 -0.28 10.35
C SER A 6 -1.33 -1.10 11.56
N GLU A 7 -2.04 -0.92 12.67
CA GLU A 7 -1.84 -1.69 13.91
C GLU A 7 -2.01 -3.19 13.72
N SER A 8 -2.78 -3.65 12.72
CA SER A 8 -2.98 -5.06 12.46
C SER A 8 -2.88 -5.39 10.98
N ARG A 9 -2.01 -6.36 10.67
CA ARG A 9 -1.88 -6.92 9.31
C ARG A 9 -2.87 -8.06 9.05
N GLN A 10 -3.68 -8.45 10.04
CA GLN A 10 -4.69 -9.52 9.89
C GLN A 10 -5.65 -9.33 8.71
N PRO A 11 -6.15 -8.11 8.40
CA PRO A 11 -7.05 -7.93 7.26
C PRO A 11 -6.41 -8.24 5.90
N LEU A 12 -5.08 -8.41 5.82
CA LEU A 12 -4.42 -8.91 4.61
C LEU A 12 -4.85 -10.33 4.23
N LEU A 13 -5.47 -11.11 5.15
CA LEU A 13 -6.00 -12.44 4.83
C LEU A 13 -6.98 -12.43 3.64
N GLU A 14 -7.69 -11.32 3.42
CA GLU A 14 -8.61 -11.15 2.29
C GLU A 14 -7.89 -10.77 0.98
N ALA A 15 -6.65 -10.29 1.05
CA ALA A 15 -5.85 -9.95 -0.11
C ALA A 15 -5.04 -11.13 -0.68
N TYR A 16 -4.80 -12.18 0.12
CA TYR A 16 -4.02 -13.36 -0.28
C TYR A 16 -4.91 -14.55 -0.60
N HIS A 17 -4.59 -15.25 -1.68
CA HIS A 17 -5.22 -16.52 -2.04
C HIS A 17 -4.99 -17.57 -0.94
N GLU A 18 -5.93 -18.52 -0.76
CA GLU A 18 -5.84 -19.57 0.27
C GLU A 18 -4.47 -20.28 0.27
N ASN A 19 -3.99 -20.62 -0.94
CA ASN A 19 -2.72 -21.28 -1.19
C ASN A 19 -1.57 -20.32 -1.58
N ALA A 20 -1.67 -19.04 -1.21
CA ALA A 20 -0.65 -18.05 -1.55
C ALA A 20 0.74 -18.47 -1.01
N CYS A 21 1.76 -18.19 -1.82
CA CYS A 21 3.14 -18.47 -1.47
C CYS A 21 3.91 -17.17 -1.27
N MET A 22 4.64 -17.06 -0.16
CA MET A 22 5.48 -15.89 0.12
C MET A 22 6.87 -16.29 0.55
N SER A 23 7.87 -15.54 0.09
CA SER A 23 9.23 -15.63 0.61
C SER A 23 9.84 -14.26 0.75
N MET A 24 10.77 -14.13 1.68
CA MET A 24 11.53 -12.92 1.90
C MET A 24 13.02 -13.20 1.79
N ALA A 25 13.76 -12.30 1.17
CA ALA A 25 15.21 -12.24 1.26
C ALA A 25 15.63 -10.89 1.86
N ALA A 26 16.75 -10.89 2.56
CA ALA A 26 17.38 -9.68 3.06
C ALA A 26 18.89 -9.79 2.88
N GLY A 27 19.52 -8.65 2.61
CA GLY A 27 20.96 -8.58 2.40
C GLY A 27 21.46 -7.15 2.42
N TYR A 28 22.76 -7.00 2.68
CA TYR A 28 23.44 -5.71 2.63
C TYR A 28 23.90 -5.45 1.19
N MET A 29 23.63 -4.26 0.67
CA MET A 29 24.11 -3.84 -0.65
C MET A 29 25.60 -3.44 -0.63
N SER A 30 26.11 -2.98 0.51
CA SER A 30 27.52 -2.66 0.72
C SER A 30 28.07 -3.28 2.02
N HIS A 31 29.38 -3.50 2.08
CA HIS A 31 30.04 -4.09 3.24
C HIS A 31 30.08 -3.16 4.48
N ASP A 32 29.97 -1.85 4.26
CA ASP A 32 30.06 -0.80 5.29
C ASP A 32 28.80 -0.66 6.17
N ALA A 33 27.69 -1.26 5.77
CA ALA A 33 26.37 -1.11 6.41
C ALA A 33 26.17 -1.95 7.70
N ARG A 34 27.24 -2.42 8.36
CA ARG A 34 27.14 -3.34 9.53
C ARG A 34 27.52 -2.71 10.88
N ASN A 35 27.96 -1.45 10.87
CA ASN A 35 28.63 -0.86 12.03
C ASN A 35 27.68 -0.26 13.08
N THR A 36 26.42 0.04 12.74
CA THR A 36 25.46 0.62 13.70
C THR A 36 24.23 -0.27 13.88
N GLN A 37 23.54 -0.13 15.02
CA GLN A 37 22.32 -0.90 15.29
C GLN A 37 21.21 -0.57 14.28
N SER A 38 21.08 0.70 13.90
CA SER A 38 20.14 1.17 12.88
C SER A 38 20.34 0.52 11.51
N THR A 39 21.58 0.15 11.14
CA THR A 39 21.83 -0.47 9.84
C THR A 39 21.67 -1.99 9.85
N ARG A 40 21.61 -2.64 11.01
CA ARG A 40 21.50 -4.10 11.11
C ARG A 40 20.13 -4.60 10.62
N LEU A 41 20.15 -5.71 9.88
CA LEU A 41 18.96 -6.39 9.35
C LEU A 41 18.62 -7.66 10.16
N ASN A 42 18.96 -7.67 11.46
CA ASN A 42 18.86 -8.86 12.31
C ASN A 42 17.43 -9.42 12.42
N THR A 43 16.40 -8.58 12.24
CA THR A 43 15.00 -9.03 12.24
C THR A 43 14.63 -9.77 10.95
N TYR A 44 15.28 -9.44 9.84
CA TYR A 44 14.97 -10.00 8.51
C TYR A 44 15.86 -11.19 8.15
N LEU A 45 17.17 -11.11 8.44
CA LEU A 45 18.15 -12.11 8.05
C LEU A 45 17.83 -13.56 8.51
N PRO A 46 17.29 -13.81 9.72
CA PRO A 46 16.94 -15.18 10.16
C PRO A 46 15.87 -15.86 9.30
N ASN A 47 15.04 -15.07 8.62
CA ASN A 47 14.00 -15.54 7.70
C ASN A 47 14.36 -15.33 6.22
N SER A 48 15.59 -14.92 5.93
CA SER A 48 16.06 -14.62 4.56
C SER A 48 16.26 -15.90 3.76
N ARG A 49 15.50 -16.07 2.68
CA ARG A 49 15.55 -17.19 1.76
C ARG A 49 16.50 -16.89 0.58
N ASN A 50 17.80 -17.01 0.82
CA ASN A 50 18.81 -16.94 -0.25
C ASN A 50 19.23 -18.35 -0.70
N LEU A 51 18.74 -18.79 -1.86
CA LEU A 51 19.00 -20.15 -2.38
C LEU A 51 20.45 -20.41 -2.80
N ILE A 52 21.25 -19.36 -3.02
CA ILE A 52 22.69 -19.49 -3.27
C ILE A 52 23.42 -19.88 -1.97
N ARG A 53 22.96 -19.38 -0.81
CA ARG A 53 23.57 -19.64 0.50
C ARG A 53 22.98 -20.86 1.21
N ILE A 54 21.68 -21.06 1.10
CA ILE A 54 20.98 -22.16 1.77
C ILE A 54 21.08 -23.38 0.87
N THR A 55 21.84 -24.38 1.31
CA THR A 55 21.99 -25.67 0.60
C THR A 55 21.01 -26.72 1.13
N ASP A 56 20.66 -26.67 2.41
CA ASP A 56 19.72 -27.61 3.04
C ASP A 56 18.30 -27.49 2.47
N ARG A 57 17.72 -28.63 2.08
CA ARG A 57 16.42 -28.70 1.41
C ARG A 57 15.26 -28.38 2.36
N GLU A 58 15.37 -28.78 3.61
CA GLU A 58 14.31 -28.54 4.60
C GLU A 58 14.24 -27.07 4.97
N ALA A 59 15.39 -26.42 5.17
CA ALA A 59 15.50 -24.97 5.35
C ALA A 59 14.89 -24.21 4.16
N ARG A 60 15.20 -24.58 2.91
CA ARG A 60 14.62 -23.96 1.70
C ARG A 60 13.09 -23.99 1.66
N ARG A 61 12.50 -25.09 2.16
CA ARG A 61 11.04 -25.24 2.29
C ARG A 61 10.49 -24.42 3.45
N ARG A 62 11.16 -24.46 4.61
CA ARG A 62 10.75 -23.72 5.81
C ARG A 62 10.61 -22.22 5.56
N TYR A 63 11.52 -21.61 4.79
CA TYR A 63 11.48 -20.18 4.48
C TYR A 63 10.52 -19.76 3.37
N LEU A 64 9.80 -20.73 2.76
CA LEU A 64 8.69 -20.45 1.86
C LEU A 64 7.40 -20.62 2.65
N ARG A 65 6.68 -19.53 2.88
CA ARG A 65 5.35 -19.57 3.52
C ARG A 65 4.35 -20.06 2.49
N THR A 66 3.56 -21.07 2.85
CA THR A 66 2.58 -21.69 1.95
C THR A 66 1.22 -21.72 2.63
N SER A 67 0.39 -20.73 2.28
CA SER A 67 -1.01 -20.45 2.68
C SER A 67 -1.16 -19.00 3.13
N ARG A 68 -2.31 -18.37 2.88
CA ARG A 68 -2.58 -17.00 3.35
C ARG A 68 -2.36 -16.82 4.85
N LEU A 69 -2.67 -17.82 5.67
CA LEU A 69 -2.46 -17.75 7.12
C LEU A 69 -0.98 -17.66 7.46
N GLN A 70 -0.15 -18.57 6.92
CA GLN A 70 1.30 -18.53 7.16
C GLN A 70 1.94 -17.24 6.63
N VAL A 71 1.46 -16.74 5.48
CA VAL A 71 1.92 -15.47 4.91
C VAL A 71 1.62 -14.32 5.86
N VAL A 72 0.35 -14.15 6.27
CA VAL A 72 -0.07 -13.02 7.11
C VAL A 72 0.50 -13.11 8.52
N THR A 73 0.62 -14.31 9.10
CA THR A 73 1.34 -14.50 10.37
C THR A 73 2.78 -14.02 10.26
N PHE A 74 3.51 -14.47 9.24
CA PHE A 74 4.89 -14.03 9.03
C PHE A 74 5.00 -12.52 8.79
N LEU A 75 4.11 -11.96 7.96
CA LEU A 75 4.06 -10.51 7.77
C LEU A 75 3.77 -9.78 9.07
N SER A 76 2.97 -10.33 9.97
CA SER A 76 2.66 -9.72 11.27
C SER A 76 3.83 -9.77 12.26
N GLU A 77 4.74 -10.73 12.12
CA GLU A 77 5.97 -10.83 12.92
C GLU A 77 7.05 -9.84 12.49
N LEU A 78 6.99 -9.33 11.26
CA LEU A 78 7.91 -8.29 10.79
C LEU A 78 7.68 -6.96 11.55
N PRO A 79 8.70 -6.09 11.68
CA PRO A 79 8.55 -4.78 12.30
C PRO A 79 7.38 -3.99 11.73
N LYS A 80 6.77 -3.14 12.56
CA LYS A 80 5.80 -2.15 12.08
C LYS A 80 6.48 -1.18 11.13
N THR A 81 5.73 -0.64 10.18
CA THR A 81 6.28 0.12 9.07
C THR A 81 5.42 1.33 8.74
N LYS A 82 6.05 2.34 8.16
CA LYS A 82 5.38 3.42 7.42
C LYS A 82 6.05 3.55 6.07
N HIS A 83 5.34 3.21 4.99
CA HIS A 83 5.87 3.30 3.63
C HIS A 83 5.72 4.71 3.06
N ASP A 84 6.70 5.14 2.26
CA ASP A 84 6.55 6.29 1.39
C ASP A 84 5.80 5.88 0.12
N LEU A 85 4.47 5.99 0.13
CA LEU A 85 3.62 5.55 -0.98
C LEU A 85 3.82 6.37 -2.25
N MET A 86 4.21 7.65 -2.13
CA MET A 86 4.43 8.52 -3.28
C MET A 86 5.78 8.25 -3.94
N GLY A 87 6.75 7.74 -3.19
CA GLY A 87 8.05 7.30 -3.67
C GLY A 87 8.08 5.92 -4.34
N PHE A 88 6.95 5.24 -4.49
CA PHE A 88 6.92 3.90 -5.10
C PHE A 88 7.16 3.98 -6.61
N ALA A 89 8.14 3.21 -7.08
CA ALA A 89 8.30 2.90 -8.50
C ALA A 89 7.69 1.52 -8.76
N VAL A 90 6.75 1.43 -9.70
CA VAL A 90 6.02 0.18 -10.01
C VAL A 90 6.16 -0.16 -11.48
N ASP A 91 6.65 -1.36 -11.75
CA ASP A 91 6.78 -1.93 -13.09
C ASP A 91 5.74 -3.04 -13.29
N LEU A 92 4.89 -2.88 -14.31
CA LEU A 92 3.96 -3.93 -14.73
C LEU A 92 4.68 -4.86 -15.70
N ILE A 93 5.09 -6.04 -15.21
CA ILE A 93 5.91 -6.99 -15.97
C ILE A 93 5.04 -7.82 -16.91
N VAL A 94 3.92 -8.36 -16.40
CA VAL A 94 2.99 -9.19 -17.17
C VAL A 94 1.57 -8.74 -16.87
N PHE A 95 0.77 -8.57 -17.91
CA PHE A 95 -0.64 -8.25 -17.80
C PHE A 95 -1.47 -9.09 -18.78
N THR A 96 -2.35 -9.92 -18.22
CA THR A 96 -3.29 -10.78 -18.95
C THR A 96 -4.62 -10.82 -18.20
N PRO A 97 -5.73 -11.25 -18.83
CA PRO A 97 -7.00 -11.38 -18.11
C PRO A 97 -6.96 -12.33 -16.91
N GLN A 98 -6.04 -13.30 -16.90
CA GLN A 98 -5.93 -14.31 -15.84
C GLN A 98 -4.87 -13.96 -14.78
N MET A 99 -3.97 -13.00 -15.06
CA MET A 99 -2.80 -12.77 -14.22
C MET A 99 -2.19 -11.39 -14.44
N ILE A 100 -1.80 -10.77 -13.32
CA ILE A 100 -1.01 -9.54 -13.25
C ILE A 100 0.27 -9.87 -12.49
N THR A 101 1.43 -9.63 -13.09
CA THR A 101 2.72 -9.65 -12.39
C THR A 101 3.27 -8.25 -12.38
N LEU A 102 3.50 -7.72 -11.19
CA LEU A 102 4.11 -6.41 -11.02
C LEU A 102 5.27 -6.50 -10.05
N SER A 103 6.27 -5.67 -10.28
CA SER A 103 7.34 -5.42 -9.33
C SER A 103 7.27 -3.99 -8.85
N MET A 104 7.63 -3.76 -7.60
CA MET A 104 7.65 -2.44 -7.03
C MET A 104 8.88 -2.25 -6.16
N ASN A 105 9.40 -1.03 -6.18
CA ASN A 105 10.51 -0.58 -5.37
C ASN A 105 10.08 0.63 -4.56
N GLY A 106 10.62 0.74 -3.35
CA GLY A 106 10.36 1.90 -2.52
C GLY A 106 11.18 1.90 -1.25
N VAL A 107 10.76 2.77 -0.35
CA VAL A 107 11.34 2.93 0.98
C VAL A 107 10.24 2.89 2.05
N PHE A 108 10.61 2.43 3.24
CA PHE A 108 9.78 2.52 4.42
C PHE A 108 10.63 2.79 5.65
N ILE A 109 10.00 3.36 6.66
CA ILE A 109 10.58 3.52 8.00
C ILE A 109 10.03 2.40 8.88
N GLU A 110 10.91 1.70 9.60
CA GLU A 110 10.47 0.82 10.69
C GLU A 110 9.94 1.70 11.83
N THR A 111 8.72 1.42 12.30
CA THR A 111 8.11 2.14 13.42
C THR A 111 8.17 1.28 14.69
N HIS A 112 8.12 1.92 15.85
CA HIS A 112 8.23 1.26 17.16
C HIS A 112 9.55 0.49 17.34
N THR A 113 10.62 0.95 16.70
CA THR A 113 11.97 0.40 16.84
C THR A 113 12.94 1.51 17.26
N THR A 114 14.08 1.14 17.83
CA THR A 114 15.14 2.10 18.14
C THR A 114 15.66 2.74 16.85
N ASP A 115 15.77 4.06 16.83
CA ASP A 115 16.25 4.88 15.70
C ASP A 115 15.37 4.91 14.44
N ASN A 116 14.23 4.19 14.42
CA ASN A 116 13.30 4.11 13.29
C ASN A 116 14.02 4.04 11.92
N PRO A 117 14.82 2.99 11.67
CA PRO A 117 15.68 2.94 10.51
C PRO A 117 14.89 2.95 9.21
N THR A 118 15.42 3.65 8.21
CA THR A 118 14.87 3.64 6.85
C THR A 118 15.42 2.43 6.09
N ARG A 119 14.51 1.69 5.45
CA ARG A 119 14.81 0.52 4.63
C ARG A 119 14.38 0.78 3.20
N SER A 120 15.10 0.16 2.27
CA SER A 120 14.64 0.02 0.90
C SER A 120 14.11 -1.39 0.70
N PHE A 121 13.07 -1.52 -0.11
CA PHE A 121 12.51 -2.80 -0.47
C PHE A 121 12.28 -2.90 -1.98
N HIS A 122 12.34 -4.14 -2.46
CA HIS A 122 11.85 -4.55 -3.76
C HIS A 122 10.83 -5.66 -3.52
N ARG A 123 9.62 -5.54 -4.07
CA ARG A 123 8.55 -6.52 -3.88
C ARG A 123 7.90 -6.88 -5.19
N THR A 124 7.77 -8.17 -5.47
CA THR A 124 7.11 -8.67 -6.67
C THR A 124 5.87 -9.44 -6.28
N PHE A 125 4.75 -9.12 -6.93
CA PHE A 125 3.48 -9.80 -6.74
C PHE A 125 3.06 -10.50 -8.02
N VAL A 126 2.53 -11.71 -7.87
CA VAL A 126 1.66 -12.34 -8.88
C VAL A 126 0.25 -12.32 -8.32
N ILE A 127 -0.65 -11.71 -9.08
CA ILE A 127 -2.02 -11.41 -8.70
C ILE A 127 -2.94 -12.03 -9.74
N VAL A 128 -4.03 -12.66 -9.30
CA VAL A 128 -5.03 -13.29 -10.17
C VAL A 128 -6.43 -12.78 -9.82
N PRO A 129 -7.39 -12.82 -10.75
CA PRO A 129 -8.78 -12.55 -10.43
C PRO A 129 -9.32 -13.49 -9.35
N ASN A 130 -10.14 -12.96 -8.44
CA ASN A 130 -10.86 -13.76 -7.44
C ASN A 130 -12.28 -14.07 -7.95
N ASN A 131 -12.80 -15.26 -7.63
CA ASN A 131 -14.15 -15.71 -8.01
C ASN A 131 -15.25 -14.81 -7.44
N ASN A 132 -15.00 -14.14 -6.32
CA ASN A 132 -15.96 -13.24 -5.66
C ASN A 132 -15.91 -11.79 -6.22
N GLY A 133 -15.21 -11.58 -7.35
CA GLY A 133 -14.87 -10.26 -7.84
C GLY A 133 -13.60 -9.72 -7.16
N GLY A 134 -12.85 -8.88 -7.88
CA GLY A 134 -11.58 -8.34 -7.42
C GLY A 134 -10.39 -9.26 -7.70
N PHE A 135 -9.34 -9.11 -6.88
CA PHE A 135 -8.04 -9.73 -7.10
C PHE A 135 -7.49 -10.36 -5.83
N CYS A 136 -6.68 -11.41 -5.96
CA CYS A 136 -5.93 -11.98 -4.85
C CYS A 136 -4.47 -12.25 -5.24
N ILE A 137 -3.58 -12.13 -4.26
CA ILE A 137 -2.14 -12.38 -4.41
C ILE A 137 -1.90 -13.88 -4.26
N VAL A 138 -1.25 -14.50 -5.27
CA VAL A 138 -0.87 -15.92 -5.26
C VAL A 138 0.62 -16.12 -5.01
N ASN A 139 1.47 -15.17 -5.43
CA ASN A 139 2.90 -15.16 -5.09
C ASN A 139 3.34 -13.77 -4.62
N ASP A 140 4.13 -13.75 -3.57
CA ASP A 140 4.74 -12.54 -3.00
C ASP A 140 6.23 -12.79 -2.71
N MET A 141 7.09 -11.98 -3.30
CA MET A 141 8.52 -12.01 -3.04
C MET A 141 8.97 -10.65 -2.54
N LEU A 142 9.45 -10.60 -1.31
CA LEU A 142 9.96 -9.39 -0.68
C LEU A 142 11.48 -9.45 -0.54
N PHE A 143 12.17 -8.43 -1.02
CA PHE A 143 13.57 -8.18 -0.71
C PHE A 143 13.69 -6.92 0.15
N VAL A 144 14.46 -7.00 1.23
CA VAL A 144 14.71 -5.86 2.14
C VAL A 144 16.21 -5.59 2.26
N THR A 145 16.59 -4.32 2.18
CA THR A 145 17.95 -3.85 2.42
C THR A 145 17.95 -2.48 3.08
N ASN A 146 19.13 -1.95 3.40
CA ASN A 146 19.27 -0.57 3.86
C ASN A 146 18.97 0.40 2.71
N ALA A 147 18.27 1.49 3.01
CA ALA A 147 18.19 2.58 2.04
C ALA A 147 19.58 3.18 1.82
N SER A 148 19.85 3.60 0.58
CA SER A 148 21.02 4.42 0.28
C SER A 148 20.80 5.86 0.77
N LYS A 149 21.89 6.62 0.95
CA LYS A 149 21.79 8.03 1.35
C LYS A 149 20.96 8.88 0.39
N ASP A 150 20.99 8.57 -0.91
CA ASP A 150 20.19 9.25 -1.93
C ASP A 150 18.69 8.91 -1.82
N GLN A 151 18.38 7.67 -1.47
CA GLN A 151 16.99 7.27 -1.20
C GLN A 151 16.49 7.93 0.09
N GLU A 152 17.30 7.97 1.15
CA GLU A 152 16.94 8.61 2.42
C GLU A 152 16.69 10.11 2.26
N SER A 153 17.50 10.82 1.46
CA SER A 153 17.34 12.26 1.24
C SER A 153 16.09 12.63 0.43
N LYS A 154 15.59 11.70 -0.40
CA LYS A 154 14.38 11.88 -1.23
C LYS A 154 13.13 11.27 -0.60
N ALA A 155 13.29 10.36 0.35
CA ALA A 155 12.18 9.70 1.03
C ALA A 155 11.29 10.73 1.70
N PHE A 156 9.97 10.59 1.54
CA PHE A 156 8.97 11.47 2.14
C PHE A 156 9.11 12.95 1.75
N ALA A 157 9.91 13.31 0.73
CA ALA A 157 10.09 14.69 0.29
C ALA A 157 8.80 15.35 -0.23
N GLY A 158 7.76 14.55 -0.52
CA GLY A 158 6.41 15.03 -0.85
C GLY A 158 5.51 15.30 0.37
N ALA A 159 6.01 15.17 1.61
CA ALA A 159 5.23 15.38 2.82
C ALA A 159 5.24 16.83 3.33
N ASP A 160 6.27 17.62 3.00
CA ASP A 160 6.47 18.99 3.51
C ASP A 160 6.72 20.01 2.38
N THR A 161 5.70 20.30 1.57
CA THR A 161 5.59 21.59 0.84
C THR A 161 4.12 22.02 0.75
N THR A 162 3.70 22.93 1.65
CA THR A 162 2.50 23.82 1.57
C THR A 162 1.12 23.13 1.40
N PRO A 163 -0.03 23.80 1.64
CA PRO A 163 -1.34 23.25 1.26
C PRO A 163 -1.39 23.21 -0.27
N ALA A 164 -0.90 22.11 -0.83
CA ALA A 164 -0.89 21.87 -2.25
C ALA A 164 -2.31 21.55 -2.68
N ALA A 165 -2.80 22.38 -3.61
CA ALA A 165 -3.88 22.07 -4.51
C ALA A 165 -3.84 20.60 -4.94
N ALA A 166 -5.04 20.02 -5.04
CA ALA A 166 -5.28 18.66 -5.48
C ALA A 166 -4.31 18.22 -6.59
N PRO A 167 -3.71 17.02 -6.50
CA PRO A 167 -2.84 16.53 -7.56
C PRO A 167 -3.63 16.40 -8.86
N ALA A 168 -3.30 17.24 -9.83
CA ALA A 168 -3.58 16.96 -11.23
C ALA A 168 -2.72 15.76 -11.65
N ALA A 169 -3.36 14.65 -11.98
CA ALA A 169 -2.73 13.44 -12.53
C ALA A 169 -3.62 12.90 -13.67
N PRO A 170 -3.09 11.99 -14.53
CA PRO A 170 -2.90 12.20 -15.96
C PRO A 170 -4.11 11.76 -16.79
N ALA A 171 -4.22 12.29 -18.01
CA ALA A 171 -5.20 11.85 -19.00
C ALA A 171 -5.07 10.35 -19.29
N ALA A 172 -6.03 9.56 -18.79
CA ALA A 172 -6.39 8.27 -19.37
C ALA A 172 -7.02 8.51 -20.77
N PRO A 173 -6.98 7.54 -21.69
CA PRO A 173 -7.43 7.76 -23.06
C PRO A 173 -8.88 8.22 -23.04
N VAL A 174 -9.13 9.26 -23.83
CA VAL A 174 -10.45 9.83 -24.05
C VAL A 174 -11.35 8.72 -24.59
N ALA A 175 -12.08 8.04 -23.71
CA ALA A 175 -13.37 7.49 -24.10
C ALA A 175 -14.22 8.72 -24.51
N PRO A 176 -14.98 8.65 -25.61
CA PRO A 176 -15.71 9.81 -26.09
C PRO A 176 -16.56 10.35 -24.94
N ALA A 177 -16.33 11.62 -24.59
CA ALA A 177 -17.08 12.30 -23.56
C ALA A 177 -18.57 12.23 -23.91
N ILE A 178 -19.32 11.43 -23.17
CA ILE A 178 -20.76 11.60 -23.07
C ILE A 178 -20.94 12.68 -21.99
N PRO A 179 -21.61 13.80 -22.24
CA PRO A 179 -21.87 14.79 -21.21
C PRO A 179 -22.66 14.11 -20.09
N ALA A 180 -22.07 14.00 -18.90
CA ALA A 180 -22.81 13.57 -17.71
C ALA A 180 -23.87 14.65 -17.44
N GLY A 181 -25.14 14.31 -17.64
CA GLY A 181 -26.25 15.23 -17.42
C GLY A 181 -26.36 15.61 -15.94
N GLU A 182 -26.90 16.81 -15.68
CA GLU A 182 -27.17 17.34 -14.33
C GLU A 182 -27.92 16.35 -13.42
N ASP A 183 -28.69 15.43 -13.99
CA ASP A 183 -29.44 14.40 -13.26
C ASP A 183 -28.55 13.37 -12.55
N GLN A 184 -27.42 12.99 -13.17
CA GLN A 184 -26.49 12.04 -12.56
C GLN A 184 -25.75 12.67 -11.37
N GLN A 185 -25.41 13.94 -11.48
CA GLN A 185 -24.79 14.71 -10.40
C GLN A 185 -25.73 14.86 -9.21
N LYS A 186 -27.01 15.18 -9.45
CA LYS A 186 -28.03 15.23 -8.38
C LYS A 186 -28.21 13.90 -7.68
N GLN A 187 -28.15 12.79 -8.41
CA GLN A 187 -28.28 11.45 -7.82
C GLN A 187 -27.07 11.08 -6.93
N LEU A 188 -25.85 11.39 -7.39
CA LEU A 188 -24.63 11.18 -6.61
C LEU A 188 -24.60 12.05 -5.34
N LEU A 189 -25.08 13.28 -5.44
CA LEU A 189 -25.21 14.20 -4.31
C LEU A 189 -26.18 13.68 -3.25
N ALA A 190 -27.35 13.21 -3.68
CA ALA A 190 -28.35 12.62 -2.78
C ALA A 190 -27.80 11.37 -2.06
N LEU A 191 -27.07 10.50 -2.79
CA LEU A 191 -26.45 9.30 -2.22
C LEU A 191 -25.36 9.64 -1.20
N LEU A 192 -24.47 10.59 -1.52
CA LEU A 192 -23.40 10.98 -0.61
C LEU A 192 -23.94 11.64 0.66
N SER A 193 -24.90 12.57 0.51
CA SER A 193 -25.52 13.24 1.66
C SER A 193 -26.27 12.24 2.56
N GLN A 194 -26.94 11.24 1.98
CA GLN A 194 -27.61 10.19 2.75
C GLN A 194 -26.63 9.32 3.55
N GLN A 195 -25.49 8.96 2.96
CA GLN A 195 -24.53 8.03 3.58
C GLN A 195 -23.60 8.71 4.59
N THR A 196 -23.22 9.96 4.33
CA THR A 196 -22.32 10.71 5.21
C THR A 196 -23.06 11.52 6.26
N GLY A 197 -24.34 11.82 6.04
CA GLY A 197 -25.13 12.72 6.88
C GLY A 197 -24.78 14.20 6.72
N MET A 198 -23.86 14.54 5.81
CA MET A 198 -23.49 15.91 5.52
C MET A 198 -24.62 16.66 4.80
N ASN A 199 -24.69 17.97 4.98
CA ASN A 199 -25.57 18.83 4.21
C ASN A 199 -25.15 18.95 2.74
N GLU A 200 -26.01 19.56 1.94
CA GLU A 200 -25.84 19.65 0.49
C GLU A 200 -24.54 20.38 0.11
N HIS A 201 -24.26 21.51 0.76
CA HIS A 201 -23.07 22.33 0.47
C HIS A 201 -21.77 21.54 0.64
N TRP A 202 -21.62 20.82 1.76
CA TRP A 202 -20.42 20.02 2.01
C TRP A 202 -20.35 18.76 1.15
N SER A 203 -21.51 18.16 0.83
CA SER A 203 -21.59 17.01 -0.07
C SER A 203 -21.21 17.37 -1.51
N VAL A 204 -21.63 18.55 -2.01
CA VAL A 204 -21.22 19.06 -3.33
C VAL A 204 -19.72 19.29 -3.37
N ASN A 205 -19.14 19.98 -2.37
CA ASN A 205 -17.70 20.23 -2.33
C ASN A 205 -16.89 18.93 -2.30
N CYS A 206 -17.32 17.94 -1.52
CA CYS A 206 -16.68 16.63 -1.47
C CYS A 206 -16.74 15.89 -2.83
N LEU A 207 -17.89 15.93 -3.52
CA LEU A 207 -18.02 15.34 -4.86
C LEU A 207 -17.17 16.08 -5.89
N GLN A 208 -17.10 17.41 -5.83
CA GLN A 208 -16.27 18.20 -6.74
C GLN A 208 -14.78 17.89 -6.57
N GLU A 209 -14.29 17.83 -5.34
CA GLU A 209 -12.89 17.51 -5.05
C GLU A 209 -12.50 16.06 -5.39
N THR A 210 -13.49 15.16 -5.46
CA THR A 210 -13.28 13.76 -5.82
C THR A 210 -13.59 13.43 -7.29
N GLY A 211 -13.94 14.43 -8.10
CA GLY A 211 -14.26 14.24 -9.51
C GLY A 211 -15.58 13.51 -9.76
N TRP A 212 -16.57 13.69 -8.87
CA TRP A 212 -17.87 13.04 -8.86
C TRP A 212 -17.81 11.51 -8.73
N ASP A 213 -16.75 10.99 -8.11
CA ASP A 213 -16.62 9.57 -7.75
C ASP A 213 -17.13 9.34 -6.32
N LEU A 214 -18.29 8.69 -6.20
CA LEU A 214 -18.95 8.41 -4.93
C LEU A 214 -18.08 7.57 -3.98
N GLN A 215 -17.38 6.56 -4.48
CA GLN A 215 -16.57 5.68 -3.63
C GLN A 215 -15.35 6.41 -3.07
N ARG A 216 -14.73 7.24 -3.90
CA ARG A 216 -13.63 8.11 -3.48
C ARG A 216 -14.09 9.17 -2.47
N ALA A 217 -15.25 9.78 -2.70
CA ALA A 217 -15.85 10.75 -1.78
C ALA A 217 -16.11 10.15 -0.40
N LEU A 218 -16.69 8.95 -0.34
CA LEU A 218 -16.93 8.24 0.92
C LEU A 218 -15.64 7.87 1.64
N PHE A 219 -14.62 7.44 0.91
CA PHE A 219 -13.32 7.10 1.50
C PHE A 219 -12.69 8.32 2.19
N ILE A 220 -12.65 9.46 1.48
CA ILE A 220 -12.10 10.71 2.03
C ILE A 220 -12.94 11.23 3.20
N PHE A 221 -14.27 11.18 3.08
CA PHE A 221 -15.16 11.54 4.19
C PHE A 221 -14.87 10.70 5.44
N ASN A 222 -14.85 9.37 5.32
CA ASN A 222 -14.61 8.49 6.47
C ASN A 222 -13.25 8.75 7.11
N GLN A 223 -12.22 9.01 6.29
CA GLN A 223 -10.90 9.39 6.77
C GLN A 223 -10.96 10.70 7.58
N LEU A 224 -11.48 11.78 6.98
CA LEU A 224 -11.55 13.08 7.65
C LEU A 224 -12.46 13.07 8.88
N HIS A 225 -13.54 12.29 8.85
CA HIS A 225 -14.44 12.11 9.98
C HIS A 225 -13.75 11.40 11.14
N SER A 226 -13.00 10.32 10.85
CA SER A 226 -12.22 9.60 11.88
C SER A 226 -11.10 10.45 12.48
N GLU A 227 -10.55 11.40 11.71
CA GLU A 227 -9.54 12.35 12.15
C GLU A 227 -10.15 13.57 12.87
N GLY A 228 -11.48 13.67 12.98
CA GLY A 228 -12.17 14.80 13.61
C GLY A 228 -12.02 16.13 12.85
N LYS A 229 -11.68 16.08 11.56
CA LYS A 229 -11.39 17.25 10.72
C LYS A 229 -12.61 17.82 10.01
N ILE A 230 -13.78 17.18 10.13
CA ILE A 230 -15.02 17.67 9.53
C ILE A 230 -15.70 18.64 10.49
N PRO A 231 -15.94 19.90 10.11
CA PRO A 231 -16.63 20.86 10.97
C PRO A 231 -18.03 20.39 11.37
N PRO A 232 -18.51 20.66 12.60
CA PRO A 232 -19.87 20.34 13.02
C PRO A 232 -20.95 20.94 12.10
N ASP A 233 -20.67 22.11 11.52
CA ASP A 233 -21.54 22.80 10.56
C ASP A 233 -21.83 21.98 9.30
N ALA A 234 -20.99 20.99 8.98
CA ALA A 234 -21.21 20.08 7.86
C ALA A 234 -22.41 19.17 8.06
N PHE A 235 -22.88 18.98 9.30
CA PHE A 235 -23.99 18.09 9.65
C PHE A 235 -25.28 18.85 10.01
N VAL A 236 -25.26 20.18 9.89
CA VAL A 236 -26.46 21.03 10.07
C VAL A 236 -27.22 21.05 8.75
N LYS A 237 -28.42 20.46 8.74
CA LYS A 237 -29.30 20.34 7.55
C LYS A 237 -30.17 21.57 7.34
#